data_AF-A0A7S0ZLZ8-F1
#
_entry.id   AF-A0A7S0ZLZ8-F1
#
_cell.length_a   1.000
_cell.length_b   1.000
_cell.length_c   1.000
_cell.angle_alpha   90.00
_cell.angle_beta   90.00
_cell.angle_gamma   90.00
#
_symmetry.space_group_name_H-M   'P 1'
#
loop_
_entity.id
_entity.type
_entity.pdbx_description
1 polymer ?
#
loop_
_entity_poly.entity_id
_entity_poly.type
_entity_poly.pdbx_seq_one_letter_code
_entity_poly.pdbx_strand_id
1 'polypeptide(L)'
;EATRKGVCTGDESLTTSFHQFDVYGEATDYTRRIINDFTFEMGTVLCSIVLFTWLLSMCNAIQNIFFFLSAIIHGHSYNSEVMRMDRVLKNDKSFAFSEIPTRRVLLILFIGLIQLGIAVTLMVCGAWWLIATTKNTDLILNGLALTYIMEID
;
A
#
# COMPACT_ATOMS: atom_id res chain seq x y z
N GLU A 1 -41.06 -22.95 5.78
CA GLU A 1 -41.03 -22.62 7.23
C GLU A 1 -39.96 -23.38 8.02
N ALA A 2 -39.76 -24.68 7.77
CA ALA A 2 -38.76 -25.47 8.50
C ALA A 2 -37.32 -24.92 8.39
N THR A 3 -36.92 -24.48 7.20
CA THR A 3 -35.60 -23.88 6.93
C THR A 3 -35.38 -22.58 7.71
N ARG A 4 -36.38 -21.70 7.78
CA ARG A 4 -36.31 -20.43 8.54
C ARG A 4 -36.16 -20.67 10.04
N LYS A 5 -36.89 -21.64 10.60
CA LYS A 5 -36.73 -22.02 12.01
C LYS A 5 -35.34 -22.58 12.29
N GLY A 6 -34.81 -23.42 11.39
CA GLY A 6 -33.44 -23.97 11.49
C GLY A 6 -32.37 -22.87 11.53
N VAL A 7 -32.49 -21.85 10.68
CA VAL A 7 -31.57 -20.68 10.70
C VAL A 7 -31.69 -19.92 12.01
N CYS A 8 -32.91 -19.66 12.51
CA CYS A 8 -33.11 -18.96 13.78
C CYS A 8 -32.66 -19.77 15.03
N THR A 9 -32.54 -21.10 14.93
CA THR A 9 -32.01 -21.96 16.00
C THR A 9 -30.51 -22.19 15.91
N GLY A 10 -29.82 -21.58 14.93
CA GLY A 10 -28.38 -21.73 14.74
C GLY A 10 -27.96 -23.08 14.15
N ASP A 11 -28.84 -23.70 13.35
CA ASP A 11 -28.57 -25.01 12.76
C ASP A 11 -27.60 -24.87 11.56
N GLU A 12 -26.31 -25.16 11.80
CA GLU A 12 -25.22 -25.06 10.81
C GLU A 12 -25.36 -26.05 9.63
N SER A 13 -26.25 -27.04 9.74
CA SER A 13 -26.53 -28.01 8.68
C SER A 13 -27.13 -27.35 7.41
N LEU A 14 -27.69 -26.15 7.54
CA LEU A 14 -28.23 -25.34 6.44
C LEU A 14 -27.17 -24.35 5.93
N THR A 15 -26.07 -24.88 5.39
CA THR A 15 -24.85 -24.14 5.03
C THR A 15 -25.11 -22.87 4.21
N THR A 16 -26.01 -22.91 3.21
CA THR A 16 -26.32 -21.75 2.37
C THR A 16 -27.17 -20.69 3.06
N SER A 17 -28.14 -21.11 3.90
CA SER A 17 -29.06 -20.19 4.59
C SER A 17 -28.43 -19.60 5.85
N PHE A 18 -27.58 -20.36 6.52
CA PHE A 18 -26.75 -19.91 7.63
C PHE A 18 -25.70 -18.90 7.16
N HIS A 19 -25.04 -19.15 6.02
CA HIS A 19 -24.10 -18.19 5.43
C HIS A 19 -24.78 -16.86 5.05
N GLN A 20 -26.05 -16.87 4.60
CA GLN A 20 -26.79 -15.63 4.34
C GLN A 20 -27.14 -14.88 5.63
N PHE A 21 -27.47 -15.60 6.69
CA PHE A 21 -27.75 -15.03 8.00
C PHE A 21 -26.50 -14.41 8.63
N ASP A 22 -25.36 -15.06 8.50
CA ASP A 22 -24.07 -14.58 8.98
C ASP A 22 -23.64 -13.30 8.22
N VAL A 23 -23.73 -13.33 6.89
CA VAL A 23 -23.48 -12.15 6.03
C VAL A 23 -24.45 -11.01 6.38
N TYR A 24 -25.71 -11.31 6.68
CA TYR A 24 -26.69 -10.30 7.10
C TYR A 24 -26.37 -9.75 8.49
N GLY A 25 -25.95 -10.59 9.44
CA GLY A 25 -25.52 -10.21 10.78
C GLY A 25 -24.33 -9.26 10.71
N GLU A 26 -23.31 -9.64 9.94
CA GLU A 26 -22.16 -8.79 9.64
C GLU A 26 -22.62 -7.47 9.03
N ALA A 27 -23.43 -7.49 7.97
CA ALA A 27 -24.04 -6.30 7.32
C ALA A 27 -24.77 -5.38 8.30
N THR A 28 -25.54 -5.93 9.23
CA THR A 28 -26.24 -5.12 10.25
C THR A 28 -25.30 -4.52 11.29
N ASP A 29 -24.23 -5.22 11.66
CA ASP A 29 -23.18 -4.67 12.52
C ASP A 29 -22.39 -3.55 11.82
N TYR A 30 -22.22 -3.61 10.49
CA TYR A 30 -21.67 -2.51 9.69
C TYR A 30 -22.52 -1.22 9.72
N THR A 31 -23.83 -1.34 9.99
CA THR A 31 -24.81 -0.24 9.86
C THR A 31 -25.31 0.28 11.22
N ARG A 32 -24.75 -0.22 12.33
CA ARG A 32 -25.27 0.09 13.67
C ARG A 32 -24.98 1.54 14.05
N ARG A 33 -26.04 2.36 14.13
CA ARG A 33 -25.99 3.78 14.53
C ARG A 33 -25.26 3.96 15.87
N ILE A 34 -24.11 4.64 15.85
CA ILE A 34 -23.36 4.99 17.07
C ILE A 34 -23.81 6.35 17.63
N ILE A 35 -24.20 7.32 16.78
CA ILE A 35 -24.51 8.69 17.23
C ILE A 35 -25.73 9.23 16.47
N ASN A 36 -26.66 9.81 17.25
CA ASN A 36 -28.09 10.07 17.01
C ASN A 36 -28.52 10.82 15.72
N ASP A 37 -27.63 11.11 14.76
CA ASP A 37 -27.99 11.76 13.47
C ASP A 37 -26.98 11.53 12.33
N PHE A 38 -25.88 10.81 12.56
CA PHE A 38 -24.88 10.54 11.52
C PHE A 38 -24.88 9.05 11.14
N THR A 39 -25.34 8.75 9.94
CA THR A 39 -25.18 7.43 9.32
C THR A 39 -23.75 7.27 8.81
N PHE A 40 -22.78 7.11 9.72
CA PHE A 40 -21.47 6.59 9.34
C PHE A 40 -21.55 5.07 9.30
N GLU A 41 -21.54 4.51 8.10
CA GLU A 41 -21.31 3.08 7.90
C GLU A 41 -19.88 2.77 8.37
N MET A 42 -19.72 1.95 9.41
CA MET A 42 -18.39 1.62 9.97
C MET A 42 -17.46 1.04 8.90
N GLY A 43 -18.02 0.29 7.93
CA GLY A 43 -17.26 -0.30 6.83
C GLY A 43 -16.59 0.75 5.94
N THR A 44 -17.26 1.85 5.64
CA THR A 44 -16.70 2.94 4.83
C THR A 44 -15.52 3.61 5.54
N VAL A 45 -15.63 3.80 6.86
CA VAL A 45 -14.57 4.41 7.67
C VAL A 45 -13.33 3.50 7.67
N LEU A 46 -13.52 2.21 7.89
CA LEU A 46 -12.43 1.23 7.95
C LEU A 46 -11.73 1.07 6.59
N CYS A 47 -12.52 0.99 5.50
CA CYS A 47 -12.01 0.99 4.13
C CYS A 47 -11.22 2.28 3.82
N SER A 48 -11.75 3.44 4.23
CA SER A 48 -11.08 4.74 4.02
C SER A 48 -9.75 4.83 4.75
N ILE A 49 -9.67 4.35 6.00
CA ILE A 49 -8.42 4.34 6.77
C ILE A 49 -7.38 3.43 6.11
N VAL A 50 -7.77 2.25 5.64
CA VAL A 50 -6.84 1.33 4.99
C VAL A 50 -6.37 1.87 3.64
N LEU A 51 -7.27 2.43 2.82
CA LEU A 51 -6.90 3.11 1.58
C LEU A 51 -5.98 4.30 1.83
N PHE A 52 -6.25 5.09 2.87
CA PHE A 52 -5.40 6.21 3.24
C PHE A 52 -4.00 5.76 3.68
N THR A 53 -3.93 4.71 4.50
CA THR A 53 -2.67 4.10 4.93
C THR A 53 -1.88 3.54 3.75
N TRP A 54 -2.57 2.86 2.83
CA TRP A 54 -2.01 2.35 1.59
C TRP A 54 -1.39 3.47 0.72
N LEU A 55 -2.14 4.56 0.53
CA LEU A 55 -1.68 5.73 -0.22
C LEU A 55 -0.47 6.40 0.45
N LEU A 56 -0.48 6.54 1.78
CA LEU A 56 0.65 7.10 2.51
C LEU A 56 1.91 6.23 2.37
N SER A 57 1.77 4.91 2.46
CA SER A 57 2.87 3.98 2.29
C SER A 57 3.47 4.06 0.87
N MET A 58 2.60 4.10 -0.15
CA MET A 58 3.01 4.31 -1.54
C MET A 58 3.68 5.67 -1.78
N CYS A 59 3.14 6.74 -1.19
CA CYS A 59 3.76 8.07 -1.26
C CYS A 59 5.18 8.05 -0.69
N ASN A 60 5.41 7.36 0.43
CA ASN A 60 6.73 7.22 1.02
C ASN A 60 7.72 6.49 0.10
N ALA A 61 7.28 5.38 -0.52
CA ALA A 61 8.10 4.65 -1.49
C ALA A 61 8.47 5.51 -2.70
N ILE A 62 7.50 6.24 -3.27
CA ILE A 62 7.71 7.16 -4.39
C ILE A 62 8.67 8.29 -3.99
N GLN A 63 8.51 8.86 -2.79
CA GLN A 63 9.39 9.91 -2.28
C GLN A 63 10.84 9.44 -2.15
N ASN A 64 11.08 8.21 -1.70
CA ASN A 64 12.42 7.63 -1.63
C ASN A 64 13.07 7.50 -3.02
N ILE A 65 12.31 7.06 -4.03
CA ILE A 65 12.78 7.01 -5.43
C ILE A 65 13.12 8.40 -5.93
N PHE A 66 12.27 9.41 -5.64
CA PHE A 66 12.55 10.80 -6.01
C PHE A 66 13.80 11.36 -5.34
N PHE A 67 14.02 11.10 -4.05
CA PHE A 67 15.23 11.53 -3.36
C PHE A 67 16.47 10.88 -3.96
N PHE A 68 16.41 9.58 -4.29
CA PHE A 68 17.49 8.88 -4.95
C PHE A 68 17.82 9.48 -6.32
N LEU A 69 16.79 9.67 -7.17
CA LEU A 69 16.95 10.30 -8.48
C LEU A 69 17.49 11.74 -8.36
N SER A 70 16.96 12.53 -7.43
CA SER A 70 17.42 13.90 -7.19
C SER A 70 18.87 13.93 -6.70
N ALA A 71 19.27 13.01 -5.83
CA ALA A 71 20.65 12.90 -5.35
C ALA A 71 21.62 12.56 -6.48
N ILE A 72 21.21 11.68 -7.41
CA ILE A 72 22.03 11.31 -8.57
C ILE A 72 22.15 12.47 -9.55
N ILE A 73 21.03 13.16 -9.84
CA ILE A 73 21.05 14.32 -10.75
C ILE A 73 21.89 15.45 -10.16
N HIS A 74 21.77 15.71 -8.85
CA HIS A 74 22.54 16.77 -8.18
C HIS A 74 24.02 16.41 -8.03
N GLY A 75 24.34 15.12 -7.82
CA GLY A 75 25.72 14.62 -7.78
C GLY A 75 26.34 14.37 -9.17
N HIS A 76 25.61 14.65 -10.25
CA HIS A 76 26.12 14.46 -11.60
C HIS A 76 27.02 15.65 -12.01
N SER A 77 28.33 15.40 -12.04
CA SER A 77 29.31 16.30 -12.68
C SER A 77 29.53 15.86 -14.13
N TYR A 78 29.27 16.76 -15.08
CA TYR A 78 29.34 16.51 -16.54
C TYR A 78 30.73 16.09 -17.03
N ASN A 79 31.79 16.36 -16.26
CA ASN A 79 33.16 16.39 -16.77
C ASN A 79 34.08 15.26 -16.25
N SER A 80 33.53 14.17 -15.70
CA SER A 80 34.36 13.09 -15.15
C SER A 80 34.10 11.73 -15.81
N GLU A 81 35.17 11.14 -16.35
CA GLU A 81 35.17 9.82 -16.98
C GLU A 81 35.26 8.67 -15.96
N VAL A 82 35.63 8.96 -14.71
CA VAL A 82 35.93 7.95 -13.69
C VAL A 82 35.09 8.20 -12.44
N MET A 83 34.41 7.16 -11.95
CA MET A 83 33.62 7.27 -10.73
C MET A 83 34.54 7.45 -9.53
N ARG A 84 34.59 8.65 -8.96
CA ARG A 84 35.36 8.94 -7.74
C ARG A 84 34.42 8.99 -6.54
N MET A 85 34.62 8.05 -5.63
CA MET A 85 33.95 8.02 -4.34
C MET A 85 34.83 8.82 -3.37
N ASP A 86 34.43 10.03 -3.02
CA ASP A 86 35.15 10.79 -1.99
C ASP A 86 34.68 10.30 -0.62
N ARG A 87 35.65 9.88 0.21
CA ARG A 87 35.38 9.65 1.63
C ARG A 87 35.26 11.01 2.29
N VAL A 88 34.04 11.43 2.61
CA VAL A 88 33.80 12.59 3.46
C VAL A 88 34.29 12.25 4.88
N LEU A 89 35.55 12.57 5.15
CA LEU A 89 36.16 12.53 6.48
C LEU A 89 35.72 13.77 7.27
N LYS A 90 34.50 13.75 7.80
CA LYS A 90 34.14 14.50 9.01
C LYS A 90 32.80 14.02 9.57
N ASN A 91 32.89 13.18 10.60
CA ASN A 91 31.80 12.68 11.44
C ASN A 91 30.62 11.99 10.73
N ASP A 92 30.70 10.66 10.74
CA ASP A 92 29.60 9.69 10.63
C ASP A 92 28.83 9.54 9.30
N LYS A 93 29.11 8.40 8.65
CA LYS A 93 28.22 7.57 7.82
C LYS A 93 27.63 8.14 6.52
N SER A 94 28.11 9.26 6.00
CA SER A 94 27.68 9.76 4.69
C SER A 94 28.73 9.50 3.60
N PHE A 95 28.46 8.55 2.70
CA PHE A 95 29.23 8.39 1.46
C PHE A 95 28.68 9.35 0.40
N ALA A 96 29.47 10.35 0.01
CA ALA A 96 29.12 11.25 -1.08
C ALA A 96 29.81 10.79 -2.36
N PHE A 97 29.04 10.52 -3.41
CA PHE A 97 29.57 10.27 -4.74
C PHE A 97 29.96 11.62 -5.35
N SER A 98 31.27 11.84 -5.55
CA SER A 98 31.80 13.12 -6.04
C SER A 98 31.57 13.26 -7.54
N GLU A 99 31.67 12.15 -8.28
CA GLU A 99 31.63 12.16 -9.74
C GLU A 99 31.00 10.85 -10.28
N ILE A 100 29.90 10.96 -11.03
CA ILE A 100 29.21 9.83 -11.68
C ILE A 100 29.18 10.06 -13.20
N PRO A 101 29.72 9.14 -14.03
CA PRO A 101 29.75 9.30 -15.48
C PRO A 101 28.33 9.31 -16.09
N THR A 102 28.11 10.19 -17.07
CA THR A 102 26.83 10.44 -17.76
C THR A 102 26.09 9.17 -18.20
N ARG A 103 26.81 8.18 -18.77
CA ARG A 103 26.23 6.91 -19.24
C ARG A 103 25.59 6.09 -18.12
N ARG A 104 26.18 6.09 -16.92
CA ARG A 104 25.64 5.38 -15.76
C ARG A 104 24.45 6.14 -15.17
N VAL A 105 24.52 7.48 -15.13
CA VAL A 105 23.37 8.31 -14.71
C VAL A 105 22.15 8.04 -15.59
N LEU A 106 22.32 7.96 -16.92
CA LEU A 106 21.22 7.68 -17.84
C LEU A 106 20.62 6.27 -17.61
N LEU A 107 21.46 5.25 -17.39
CA LEU A 107 20.99 3.91 -17.03
C LEU A 107 20.25 3.89 -15.69
N ILE A 108 20.77 4.55 -14.66
CA ILE A 108 20.13 4.59 -13.34
C ILE A 108 18.82 5.37 -13.42
N LEU A 109 18.77 6.46 -14.17
CA LEU A 109 17.55 7.24 -14.40
C LEU A 109 16.51 6.40 -15.15
N PHE A 110 16.91 5.61 -16.14
CA PHE A 110 16.02 4.68 -16.85
C PHE A 110 15.46 3.61 -15.90
N ILE A 111 16.31 3.00 -15.07
CA ILE A 111 15.88 2.02 -14.06
C ILE A 111 14.93 2.66 -13.05
N GLY A 112 15.24 3.86 -12.56
CA GLY A 112 14.38 4.59 -11.62
C GLY A 112 13.02 4.96 -12.21
N LEU A 113 12.95 5.29 -13.51
CA LEU A 113 11.68 5.50 -14.21
C LEU A 113 10.84 4.21 -14.31
N ILE A 114 11.48 3.06 -14.56
CA ILE A 114 10.80 1.76 -14.54
C ILE A 114 10.27 1.48 -13.13
N GLN A 115 11.09 1.68 -12.09
CA GLN A 115 10.69 1.46 -10.71
C GLN A 115 9.51 2.35 -10.30
N LEU A 116 9.53 3.63 -10.71
CA LEU A 116 8.41 4.55 -10.50
C LEU A 116 7.16 4.09 -11.24
N GLY A 117 7.30 3.59 -12.47
CA GLY A 117 6.19 2.99 -13.22
C GLY A 117 5.56 1.81 -12.48
N ILE A 118 6.39 0.89 -11.97
CA ILE A 118 5.93 -0.27 -11.19
C ILE A 118 5.22 0.21 -9.91
N ALA A 119 5.81 1.14 -9.16
CA ALA A 119 5.21 1.69 -7.95
C ALA A 119 3.82 2.31 -8.20
N VAL A 120 3.68 3.09 -9.29
CA VAL A 120 2.38 3.69 -9.67
C VAL A 120 1.37 2.61 -10.08
N THR A 121 1.78 1.60 -10.84
CA THR A 121 0.87 0.51 -11.20
C THR A 121 0.41 -0.28 -9.98
N LEU A 122 1.31 -0.55 -9.02
CA LEU A 122 0.97 -1.20 -7.75
C LEU A 122 0.04 -0.34 -6.92
N MET A 123 0.26 0.99 -6.86
CA MET A 123 -0.62 1.91 -6.15
C MET A 123 -2.06 1.82 -6.66
N VAL A 124 -2.26 1.87 -7.99
CA VAL A 124 -3.58 1.83 -8.62
C VAL A 124 -4.21 0.44 -8.51
N CYS A 125 -3.49 -0.62 -8.86
CA CYS A 125 -4.00 -1.99 -8.76
C CYS A 125 -4.31 -2.37 -7.31
N GLY A 126 -3.45 -1.99 -6.36
CA GLY A 126 -3.65 -2.22 -4.93
C GLY A 126 -4.87 -1.48 -4.40
N ALA A 127 -5.06 -0.21 -4.78
CA ALA A 127 -6.24 0.56 -4.39
C ALA A 127 -7.53 -0.05 -4.96
N TRP A 128 -7.52 -0.43 -6.24
CA TRP A 128 -8.66 -1.09 -6.88
C TRP A 128 -9.01 -2.42 -6.19
N TRP A 129 -7.98 -3.20 -5.89
CA TRP A 129 -8.13 -4.51 -5.26
C TRP A 129 -8.62 -4.40 -3.80
N LEU A 130 -8.15 -3.39 -3.05
CA LEU A 130 -8.63 -3.09 -1.70
C LEU A 130 -10.12 -2.70 -1.70
N ILE A 131 -10.57 -1.92 -2.69
CA ILE A 131 -12.00 -1.56 -2.83
C ILE A 131 -12.85 -2.79 -3.16
N ALA A 132 -12.32 -3.75 -3.92
CA ALA A 132 -13.04 -4.97 -4.29
C ALA A 132 -13.13 -5.99 -3.13
N THR A 133 -12.37 -5.82 -2.05
CA THR A 133 -12.34 -6.74 -0.92
C THR A 133 -13.44 -6.38 0.08
N THR A 134 -14.44 -7.25 0.25
CA THR A 134 -15.62 -6.97 1.10
C THR A 134 -15.47 -7.46 2.54
N LYS A 135 -14.43 -8.23 2.86
CA LYS A 135 -14.18 -8.79 4.21
C LYS A 135 -13.14 -7.96 4.96
N ASN A 136 -13.49 -7.42 6.12
CA ASN A 136 -12.61 -6.54 6.93
C ASN A 136 -11.30 -7.21 7.36
N THR A 137 -11.37 -8.46 7.82
CA THR A 137 -10.18 -9.20 8.26
C THR A 137 -9.19 -9.40 7.12
N ASP A 138 -9.73 -9.70 5.93
CA ASP A 138 -8.93 -9.91 4.73
C ASP A 138 -8.37 -8.56 4.23
N LEU A 139 -9.10 -7.47 4.39
CA LEU A 139 -8.70 -6.14 3.94
C LEU A 139 -7.46 -5.63 4.71
N ILE A 140 -7.42 -5.82 6.03
CA ILE A 140 -6.24 -5.45 6.85
C ILE A 140 -5.06 -6.41 6.57
N LEU A 141 -5.31 -7.71 6.51
CA LEU A 141 -4.25 -8.71 6.32
C LEU A 141 -3.56 -8.52 4.96
N ASN A 142 -4.34 -8.26 3.91
CA ASN A 142 -3.82 -8.06 2.57
C ASN A 142 -3.16 -6.68 2.41
N GLY A 143 -3.69 -5.63 3.06
CA GLY A 143 -3.00 -4.33 3.12
C GLY A 143 -1.63 -4.42 3.81
N LEU A 144 -1.53 -5.18 4.90
CA LEU A 144 -0.27 -5.47 5.57
C LEU A 144 0.68 -6.29 4.71
N ALA A 145 0.18 -7.34 4.04
CA ALA A 145 1.00 -8.15 3.14
C ALA A 145 1.57 -7.32 1.99
N LEU A 146 0.75 -6.43 1.42
CA LEU A 146 1.16 -5.54 0.33
C LEU A 146 2.20 -4.50 0.81
N THR A 147 2.07 -4.03 2.04
CA THR A 147 3.07 -3.16 2.69
C THR A 147 4.39 -3.89 2.95
N TYR A 148 4.32 -5.13 3.43
CA TYR A 148 5.52 -5.94 3.67
C TYR A 148 6.28 -6.25 2.38
N ILE A 149 5.57 -6.51 1.27
CA ILE A 149 6.18 -6.69 -0.05
C ILE A 149 6.92 -5.41 -0.48
N MET A 150 6.40 -4.23 -0.16
CA MET A 150 7.08 -2.95 -0.47
C MET A 150 8.31 -2.68 0.40
N GLU A 151 8.33 -3.13 1.65
CA GLU A 151 9.50 -2.95 2.53
C GLU A 151 10.68 -3.85 2.13
N ILE A 152 10.43 -4.88 1.32
CA ILE A 152 11.45 -5.83 0.86
C ILE A 152 12.16 -5.34 -0.42
N ASP A 153 11.54 -4.46 -1.21
CA ASP A 153 12.15 -3.83 -2.40
C ASP A 153 13.08 -2.66 -2.02
#